data_AF-A0A8X8WT65-F1
#
_entry.id   AF-A0A8X8WT65-F1
#
_cell.length_a   1.000
_cell.length_b   1.000
_cell.length_c   1.000
_cell.angle_alpha   90.00
_cell.angle_beta   90.00
_cell.angle_gamma   90.00
#
_symmetry.space_group_name_H-M   'P 1'
#
loop_
_entity.id
_entity.type
_entity.pdbx_description
1 polymer ?
#
loop_
_entity_poly.entity_id
_entity_poly.type
_entity_poly.pdbx_seq_one_letter_code
_entity_poly.pdbx_strand_id
1 'polypeptide(L)'
;MRLYLLFLSLLLLAPATAIRRRSRARAFIELQCQTTLYPDLCTRYLSCHVANLSTTLTHQKLAQIALKVTLDRAESTRAYVTEVGKELALKKAKHYQEIKDCLDQINDGVAQLWNCIKETEMIKEDGVSRAGTSLGMPAM
;
A
#
# COMPACT_ATOMS: atom_id res chain seq x y z
N MET A 1 -41.29 -18.49 -18.84
CA MET A 1 -40.74 -17.26 -19.45
C MET A 1 -40.63 -16.08 -18.47
N ARG A 2 -41.66 -15.73 -17.70
CA ARG A 2 -41.60 -14.64 -16.70
C ARG A 2 -40.59 -14.87 -15.57
N LEU A 3 -40.46 -16.09 -15.07
CA LEU A 3 -39.49 -16.44 -14.01
C LEU A 3 -38.03 -16.39 -14.49
N TYR A 4 -37.79 -16.74 -15.77
CA TYR A 4 -36.48 -16.66 -16.43
C TYR A 4 -36.08 -15.20 -16.67
N LEU A 5 -37.03 -14.36 -17.09
CA LEU A 5 -36.83 -12.90 -17.21
C LEU A 5 -36.54 -12.25 -15.84
N LEU A 6 -37.21 -12.70 -14.78
CA LEU A 6 -36.94 -12.25 -13.41
C LEU A 6 -35.55 -12.69 -12.93
N PHE A 7 -35.15 -13.93 -13.19
CA PHE A 7 -33.80 -14.43 -12.91
C PHE A 7 -32.72 -13.69 -13.69
N LEU A 8 -32.95 -13.39 -14.98
CA LEU A 8 -32.04 -12.57 -15.78
C LEU A 8 -31.96 -11.14 -15.23
N SER A 9 -33.09 -10.52 -14.87
CA SER A 9 -33.09 -9.18 -14.28
C SER A 9 -32.36 -9.13 -12.94
N LEU A 10 -32.46 -10.19 -12.13
CA LEU A 10 -31.76 -10.31 -10.85
C LEU A 10 -30.26 -10.55 -11.03
N LEU A 11 -29.86 -11.32 -12.06
CA LEU A 11 -28.45 -11.48 -12.46
C LEU A 11 -27.85 -10.18 -13.03
N LEU A 12 -28.62 -9.41 -13.80
CA LEU A 12 -28.22 -8.08 -14.28
C LEU A 12 -28.16 -7.04 -13.15
N LEU A 13 -28.88 -7.28 -12.05
CA LEU A 13 -28.81 -6.52 -10.80
C LEU A 13 -27.74 -7.07 -9.84
N ALA A 14 -26.78 -7.86 -10.33
CA ALA A 14 -25.48 -7.96 -9.66
C ALA A 14 -24.90 -6.55 -9.45
N PRO A 15 -24.08 -6.29 -8.42
CA PRO A 15 -23.63 -4.94 -8.10
C PRO A 15 -22.61 -4.45 -9.13
N ALA A 16 -23.07 -4.07 -10.32
CA ALA A 16 -22.29 -3.50 -11.42
C ALA A 16 -21.51 -2.26 -10.95
N THR A 17 -22.06 -1.56 -9.95
CA THR A 17 -21.40 -0.44 -9.27
C THR A 17 -20.17 -0.86 -8.49
N ALA A 18 -20.18 -1.99 -7.79
CA ALA A 18 -19.04 -2.51 -7.03
C ALA A 18 -17.94 -3.04 -7.97
N ILE A 19 -18.32 -3.80 -9.00
CA ILE A 19 -17.38 -4.29 -10.03
C ILE A 19 -16.67 -3.11 -10.73
N ARG A 20 -17.43 -2.08 -11.13
CA ARG A 20 -16.88 -0.87 -11.75
C ARG A 20 -16.02 -0.03 -10.81
N ARG A 21 -16.30 -0.02 -9.50
CA ARG A 21 -15.44 0.66 -8.51
C ARG A 21 -14.11 -0.08 -8.35
N ARG A 22 -14.16 -1.41 -8.24
CA ARG A 22 -12.96 -2.25 -8.12
C ARG A 22 -12.06 -2.12 -9.36
N SER A 23 -12.64 -2.07 -10.56
CA SER A 23 -11.85 -1.86 -11.79
C SER A 23 -11.19 -0.48 -11.84
N ARG A 24 -11.89 0.59 -11.43
CA ARG A 24 -11.31 1.94 -11.35
C ARG A 24 -10.19 2.04 -10.31
N ALA A 25 -10.39 1.48 -9.12
CA ALA A 25 -9.37 1.47 -8.08
C ALA A 25 -8.11 0.73 -8.52
N ARG A 26 -8.28 -0.42 -9.20
CA ARG A 26 -7.17 -1.18 -9.76
C ARG A 26 -6.41 -0.40 -10.83
N ALA A 27 -7.11 0.20 -11.80
CA ALA A 27 -6.47 1.01 -12.84
C ALA A 27 -5.72 2.22 -12.24
N PHE A 28 -6.28 2.85 -11.20
CA PHE A 28 -5.59 3.92 -10.48
C PHE A 28 -4.30 3.42 -9.80
N ILE A 29 -4.34 2.26 -9.14
CA ILE A 29 -3.14 1.64 -8.55
C ILE A 29 -2.10 1.29 -9.62
N GLU A 30 -2.50 0.69 -10.73
CA GLU A 30 -1.60 0.37 -11.84
C GLU A 30 -0.87 1.62 -12.34
N LEU A 31 -1.60 2.74 -12.51
CA LEU A 31 -1.02 4.02 -12.89
C LEU A 31 -0.03 4.56 -11.83
N GLN A 32 -0.37 4.51 -10.54
CA GLN A 32 0.51 5.00 -9.48
C GLN A 32 1.75 4.10 -9.27
N CYS A 33 1.62 2.79 -9.48
CA CYS A 33 2.71 1.83 -9.29
C CYS A 33 3.72 1.80 -10.45
N GLN A 34 3.35 2.29 -11.64
CA GLN A 34 4.19 2.24 -12.84
C GLN A 34 5.54 2.95 -12.65
N THR A 35 5.59 4.00 -11.82
CA THR A 35 6.81 4.77 -11.54
C THR A 35 7.62 4.24 -10.35
N THR A 36 7.19 3.13 -9.74
CA THR A 36 7.92 2.52 -8.62
C THR A 36 9.00 1.56 -9.11
N LEU A 37 9.99 1.26 -8.25
CA LEU A 37 11.05 0.31 -8.57
C LEU A 37 10.53 -1.13 -8.81
N TYR A 38 9.39 -1.48 -8.19
CA TYR A 38 8.78 -2.80 -8.30
C TYR A 38 7.29 -2.71 -8.68
N PRO A 39 6.95 -2.35 -9.93
CA PRO A 39 5.57 -2.08 -10.34
C PRO A 39 4.63 -3.26 -10.07
N ASP A 40 5.02 -4.47 -10.47
CA ASP A 40 4.20 -5.67 -10.30
C ASP A 40 3.98 -6.04 -8.83
N LEU A 41 4.96 -5.78 -7.98
CA LEU A 41 4.82 -6.00 -6.54
C LEU A 41 3.88 -4.95 -5.95
N CYS A 42 4.09 -3.67 -6.26
CA CYS A 42 3.25 -2.56 -5.82
C CYS A 42 1.78 -2.80 -6.21
N THR A 43 1.50 -3.13 -7.47
CA THR A 43 0.14 -3.34 -7.96
C THR A 43 -0.53 -4.52 -7.25
N ARG A 44 0.14 -5.68 -7.18
CA ARG A 44 -0.44 -6.86 -6.50
C ARG A 44 -0.71 -6.59 -5.03
N TYR A 45 0.26 -5.98 -4.36
CA TYR A 45 0.20 -5.76 -2.93
C TYR A 45 -0.88 -4.76 -2.56
N LEU A 46 -0.89 -3.56 -3.16
CA LEU A 46 -1.90 -2.53 -2.87
C LEU A 46 -3.30 -2.95 -3.32
N SER A 47 -3.43 -3.69 -4.43
CA SER A 47 -4.74 -4.18 -4.90
C SER A 47 -5.44 -5.07 -3.86
N CYS A 48 -4.69 -5.89 -3.13
CA CYS A 48 -5.23 -6.71 -2.04
C CYS A 48 -5.76 -5.84 -0.89
N HIS A 49 -5.04 -4.77 -0.54
CA HIS A 49 -5.41 -3.90 0.58
C HIS A 49 -6.60 -2.97 0.28
N VAL A 50 -6.89 -2.68 -1.00
CA VAL A 50 -8.05 -1.84 -1.38
C VAL A 50 -9.26 -2.65 -1.85
N ALA A 51 -9.18 -3.97 -1.92
CA ALA A 51 -10.19 -4.81 -2.57
C ALA A 51 -11.60 -4.65 -1.98
N ASN A 52 -11.68 -4.34 -0.68
CA ASN A 52 -12.91 -4.19 0.07
C ASN A 52 -13.29 -2.72 0.36
N LEU A 53 -12.62 -1.77 -0.29
CA LEU A 53 -12.88 -0.35 -0.03
C LEU A 53 -14.21 0.09 -0.65
N SER A 54 -15.14 0.53 0.20
CA SER A 54 -16.47 1.01 -0.22
C SER A 54 -16.43 2.44 -0.79
N THR A 55 -15.36 3.19 -0.50
CA THR A 55 -15.19 4.61 -0.85
C THR A 55 -14.28 4.81 -2.05
N THR A 56 -14.37 5.99 -2.69
CA THR A 56 -13.43 6.38 -3.76
C THR A 56 -12.01 6.41 -3.22
N LEU A 57 -11.10 5.76 -3.94
CA LEU A 57 -9.67 5.74 -3.68
C LEU A 57 -9.05 7.04 -4.20
N THR A 58 -8.48 7.84 -3.30
CA THR A 58 -7.78 9.09 -3.62
C THR A 58 -6.26 8.91 -3.46
N HIS A 59 -5.46 9.88 -3.92
CA HIS A 59 -4.00 9.85 -3.72
C HIS A 59 -3.64 9.80 -2.23
N GLN A 60 -4.29 10.63 -1.39
CA GLN A 60 -4.03 10.65 0.05
C GLN A 60 -4.37 9.30 0.70
N LYS A 61 -5.53 8.71 0.37
CA LYS A 61 -5.91 7.39 0.91
C LYS A 61 -4.94 6.29 0.47
N LEU A 62 -4.51 6.30 -0.79
CA LEU A 62 -3.56 5.30 -1.29
C LEU A 62 -2.21 5.43 -0.57
N ALA A 63 -1.71 6.65 -0.38
CA ALA A 63 -0.49 6.91 0.38
C ALA A 63 -0.61 6.43 1.84
N GLN A 64 -1.72 6.74 2.51
CA GLN A 64 -1.97 6.27 3.88
C GLN A 64 -2.01 4.74 3.97
N ILE A 65 -2.64 4.07 3.00
CA ILE A 65 -2.67 2.60 2.95
C ILE A 65 -1.24 2.07 2.76
N ALA A 66 -0.48 2.59 1.80
CA ALA A 66 0.89 2.16 1.56
C ALA A 66 1.79 2.37 2.78
N LEU A 67 1.69 3.50 3.47
CA LEU A 67 2.44 3.80 4.69
C LEU A 67 2.07 2.86 5.83
N LYS A 68 0.78 2.61 6.07
CA LYS A 68 0.33 1.68 7.12
C LYS A 68 0.82 0.26 6.88
N VAL A 69 0.72 -0.21 5.65
CA VAL A 69 1.21 -1.55 5.30
C VAL A 69 2.73 -1.64 5.43
N THR A 70 3.46 -0.58 5.07
CA THR A 70 4.91 -0.51 5.26
C THR A 70 5.28 -0.51 6.74
N LEU A 71 4.54 0.22 7.56
CA LEU A 71 4.71 0.25 9.02
C LEU A 71 4.49 -1.15 9.62
N ASP A 72 3.40 -1.83 9.29
CA ASP A 72 3.12 -3.19 9.76
C ASP A 72 4.27 -4.15 9.44
N ARG A 73 4.85 -4.03 8.23
CA ARG A 73 5.98 -4.84 7.79
C ARG A 73 7.28 -4.46 8.51
N ALA A 74 7.51 -3.17 8.74
CA ALA A 74 8.66 -2.67 9.47
C ALA A 74 8.63 -3.12 10.94
N GLU A 75 7.46 -3.09 11.59
CA GLU A 75 7.29 -3.58 12.96
C GLU A 75 7.53 -5.09 13.07
N SER A 76 7.01 -5.86 12.11
CA SER A 76 7.28 -7.31 12.02
C SER A 76 8.78 -7.59 11.84
N THR A 77 9.45 -6.79 11.01
CA THR A 77 10.89 -6.91 10.76
C THR A 77 11.69 -6.54 12.01
N ARG A 78 11.32 -5.45 12.70
CA ARG A 78 11.89 -5.06 13.99
C ARG A 78 11.80 -6.18 15.01
N ALA A 79 10.63 -6.80 15.15
CA ALA A 79 10.43 -7.91 16.07
C ALA A 79 11.33 -9.10 15.74
N TYR A 80 11.39 -9.49 14.46
CA TYR A 80 12.26 -10.57 14.01
C TYR A 80 13.74 -10.29 14.28
N VAL A 81 14.24 -9.12 13.86
CA VAL A 81 15.66 -8.74 14.03
C VAL A 81 16.01 -8.58 15.51
N THR A 82 15.06 -8.18 16.36
CA THR A 82 15.23 -8.16 17.81
C THR A 82 15.53 -9.56 18.35
N GLU A 83 14.77 -10.57 17.94
CA GLU A 83 15.02 -11.96 18.37
C GLU A 83 16.36 -12.48 17.84
N VAL A 84 16.70 -12.20 16.59
CA VAL A 84 18.02 -12.53 16.02
C VAL A 84 19.14 -11.88 16.84
N GLY A 85 19.00 -10.60 17.19
CA GLY A 85 19.95 -9.88 18.03
C GLY A 85 20.15 -10.52 19.40
N LYS A 86 19.05 -10.93 20.06
CA LYS A 86 19.10 -11.63 21.35
C LYS A 86 19.84 -12.95 21.26
N GLU A 87 19.56 -13.77 20.24
CA GLU A 87 20.24 -15.06 20.06
C GLU A 87 21.75 -14.88 19.84
N LEU A 88 22.15 -13.90 19.03
CA LEU A 88 23.55 -13.61 18.75
C LEU A 88 24.28 -13.07 19.99
N ALA A 89 23.60 -12.26 20.81
CA ALA A 89 24.13 -11.79 22.09
C ALA A 89 24.43 -12.97 23.03
N LEU A 90 23.49 -13.90 23.17
CA LEU A 90 23.65 -15.10 24.01
C LEU A 90 24.82 -15.98 23.54
N LYS A 91 24.99 -16.11 22.21
CA LYS A 91 26.07 -16.90 21.60
C LYS A 91 27.41 -16.16 21.53
N LYS A 92 27.49 -14.89 21.97
CA LYS A 92 28.66 -14.00 21.81
C LYS A 92 29.18 -14.00 20.36
N ALA A 93 28.26 -13.96 19.40
CA ALA A 93 28.59 -14.07 17.99
C ALA A 93 29.38 -12.83 17.52
N LYS A 94 30.32 -13.04 16.58
CA LYS A 94 31.18 -11.99 16.04
C LYS A 94 30.42 -10.83 15.38
N HIS A 95 29.23 -11.11 14.83
CA HIS A 95 28.43 -10.15 14.07
C HIS A 95 27.29 -9.50 14.87
N TYR A 96 27.34 -9.58 16.21
CA TYR A 96 26.28 -9.02 17.05
C TYR A 96 26.15 -7.49 16.90
N GLN A 97 27.27 -6.78 16.74
CA GLN A 97 27.27 -5.32 16.67
C GLN A 97 26.58 -4.83 15.39
N GLU A 98 26.84 -5.47 14.26
CA GLU A 98 26.25 -5.14 12.97
C GLU A 98 24.72 -5.35 12.97
N ILE A 99 24.25 -6.39 13.64
CA ILE A 99 22.81 -6.64 13.81
C ILE A 99 22.18 -5.62 14.75
N LYS A 100 22.90 -5.19 15.79
CA LYS A 100 22.43 -4.12 16.67
C LYS A 100 22.28 -2.80 15.91
N ASP A 101 23.27 -2.42 15.12
CA ASP A 101 23.23 -1.19 14.32
C ASP A 101 22.09 -1.25 13.27
N CYS A 102 21.86 -2.43 12.67
CA CYS A 102 20.72 -2.67 11.78
C CYS A 102 19.38 -2.51 12.52
N LEU A 103 19.26 -3.04 13.74
CA LEU A 103 18.06 -2.90 14.56
C LEU A 103 17.78 -1.43 14.90
N ASP A 104 18.82 -0.66 15.21
CA ASP A 104 18.69 0.78 15.49
C ASP A 104 18.17 1.54 14.26
N GLN A 105 18.69 1.24 13.06
CA GLN A 105 18.17 1.82 11.82
C GLN A 105 16.70 1.43 11.55
N ILE A 106 16.31 0.20 11.85
CA ILE A 106 14.92 -0.24 11.71
C ILE A 106 14.02 0.51 12.70
N ASN A 107 14.46 0.72 13.94
CA ASN A 107 13.72 1.47 14.95
C ASN A 107 13.47 2.92 14.50
N ASP A 108 14.50 3.57 13.96
CA ASP A 108 14.39 4.91 13.40
C ASP A 108 13.42 4.94 12.20
N GLY A 109 13.51 3.95 11.31
CA GLY A 109 12.60 3.81 10.18
C GLY A 109 11.12 3.65 10.62
N VAL A 110 10.86 2.86 11.66
CA VAL A 110 9.51 2.70 12.24
C VAL A 110 9.00 4.03 12.80
N ALA A 111 9.84 4.77 13.53
CA ALA A 111 9.47 6.09 14.07
C ALA A 111 9.18 7.10 12.96
N GLN A 112 9.98 7.11 11.89
CA GLN A 112 9.77 7.96 10.72
C GLN A 112 8.45 7.62 10.01
N LEU A 113 8.14 6.34 9.81
CA LEU A 113 6.87 5.91 9.20
C LEU A 113 5.65 6.40 9.99
N TRP A 114 5.69 6.34 11.32
CA TRP A 114 4.65 6.91 12.18
C TRP A 114 4.45 8.41 11.95
N ASN A 115 5.54 9.17 11.80
CA ASN A 115 5.47 10.59 11.52
C ASN A 115 4.92 10.84 10.11
N CYS A 116 5.36 10.10 9.09
CA CYS A 116 4.83 10.21 7.74
C CYS A 116 3.32 9.97 7.67
N ILE A 117 2.78 9.03 8.44
CA ILE A 117 1.34 8.78 8.51
C ILE A 117 0.60 10.01 9.06
N LYS A 118 1.07 10.56 10.19
CA LYS A 118 0.49 11.76 10.80
C LYS A 118 0.55 12.96 9.85
N GLU A 119 1.68 13.16 9.20
CA GLU A 119 1.88 14.24 8.22
C GLU A 119 0.94 14.09 7.03
N THR A 120 0.77 12.87 6.52
CA THR A 120 -0.14 12.58 5.40
C THR A 120 -1.60 12.83 5.77
N GLU A 121 -1.99 12.63 7.03
CA GLU A 121 -3.33 12.97 7.53
C GLU A 121 -3.59 14.48 7.59
N MET A 122 -2.54 15.29 7.74
CA MET A 122 -2.64 16.76 7.79
C MET A 122 -2.66 17.43 6.41
N ILE A 123 -2.31 16.70 5.34
CA ILE A 123 -2.39 17.23 3.97
C ILE A 123 -3.86 17.46 3.60
N LYS A 124 -4.20 18.71 3.29
CA LYS A 124 -5.47 19.05 2.64
C LYS A 124 -5.32 18.75 1.15
N GLU A 125 -6.25 17.98 0.58
CA GLU A 125 -6.31 17.80 -0.88
C GLU A 125 -6.74 19.14 -1.52
N ASP A 126 -5.77 20.00 -1.85
CA ASP A 126 -6.01 21.14 -2.74
C ASP A 126 -6.36 20.57 -4.11
N GLY A 127 -7.62 20.73 -4.52
CA GLY A 127 -8.19 20.08 -5.69
C GLY A 127 -7.43 20.38 -6.98
N VAL A 128 -6.45 19.55 -7.31
CA VAL A 128 -5.81 19.53 -8.62
C VAL A 128 -6.22 18.24 -9.34
N SER A 129 -7.42 18.27 -9.89
CA SER A 129 -7.74 17.54 -11.11
C SER A 129 -6.85 18.09 -12.23
N ARG A 130 -5.60 17.61 -12.34
CA ARG A 130 -4.91 17.66 -13.63
C ARG A 130 -5.46 16.51 -14.46
N ALA A 131 -6.48 16.86 -15.24
CA ALA A 131 -6.82 16.16 -16.46
C ALA A 131 -5.52 15.84 -17.23
N GLY A 132 -5.49 14.64 -17.82
CA GLY A 132 -4.33 14.16 -18.54
C GLY A 132 -3.82 15.17 -19.56
N THR A 133 -2.51 15.38 -19.53
CA THR A 133 -1.75 15.77 -20.71
C THR A 133 -0.44 15.00 -20.69
N SER A 134 -0.30 14.15 -21.70
CA SER A 134 0.95 13.55 -22.13
C SER A 134 2.04 14.61 -22.27
N LEU A 135 3.16 14.46 -21.58
CA LEU A 135 4.46 14.95 -22.05
C LEU A 135 5.56 14.17 -21.35
N GLY A 136 6.42 13.56 -22.16
CA GLY A 136 7.40 12.56 -21.78
C GLY A 136 8.36 12.99 -20.68
N MET A 137 8.73 12.02 -19.84
CA MET A 137 9.85 12.15 -18.93
C MET A 137 11.09 11.48 -19.57
N PRO A 138 12.27 12.10 -19.43
CA PRO A 138 13.51 11.55 -19.96
C PRO A 138 13.98 10.37 -19.11
N ALA A 139 14.65 9.42 -19.75
CA ALA A 139 15.31 8.31 -19.09
C ALA A 139 16.46 8.81 -18.21
N MET A 140 16.58 8.23 -17.02
CA MET A 140 17.82 8.19 -16.25
C MET A 140 18.27 6.73 -16.14
#